data_AF-A0A3S1NIH1-F1
#
_entry.id   AF-A0A3S1NIH1-F1
#
_cell.length_a   1.000
_cell.length_b   1.000
_cell.length_c   1.000
_cell.angle_alpha   90.00
_cell.angle_beta   90.00
_cell.angle_gamma   90.00
#
_symmetry.space_group_name_H-M   'P 1'
#
loop_
_entity.id
_entity.type
_entity.pdbx_description
1 polymer ?
#
loop_
_entity_poly.entity_id
_entity_poly.type
_entity_poly.pdbx_seq_one_letter_code
_entity_poly.pdbx_strand_id
1 'polypeptide(L)'
;MAVLNHDAVLHPGSFKLKTAAEDFSVVPPFEIRSGAEQRVPFLFNSPHSGRYYPERFLAMARLDRNAIRRSEDCYVDELFGGAVALGAPMLAANFPRAYLDVNREPWELDPRMFAEPVPSFCNIRSARVAGGLGTVPKL
;
A
#
# COMPACT_ATOMS: atom_id res chain seq x y z
N MET A 1 -3.85 7.30 -36.47
CA MET A 1 -2.41 6.95 -36.52
C MET A 1 -1.76 7.59 -35.31
N ALA A 2 -1.34 6.91 -34.25
CA ALA A 2 -1.05 5.50 -34.04
C ALA A 2 -1.48 5.08 -32.62
N VAL A 3 -2.09 3.89 -32.52
CA VAL A 3 -2.26 3.15 -31.27
C VAL A 3 -0.93 2.43 -31.05
N LEU A 4 -0.18 2.79 -30.01
CA LEU A 4 0.97 2.01 -29.59
C LEU A 4 0.46 0.84 -28.75
N ASN A 5 0.13 -0.25 -29.44
CA ASN A 5 0.05 -1.57 -28.82
C ASN A 5 1.46 -1.92 -28.33
N HIS A 6 1.61 -2.03 -27.01
CA HIS A 6 2.76 -2.70 -26.42
C HIS A 6 2.56 -4.21 -26.65
N ASP A 7 2.97 -4.69 -27.82
CA ASP A 7 3.09 -6.13 -28.04
C ASP A 7 4.15 -6.67 -27.08
N ALA A 8 3.67 -7.42 -26.09
CA ALA A 8 4.49 -8.12 -25.14
C ALA A 8 5.30 -9.20 -25.87
N VAL A 9 6.61 -9.04 -25.91
CA VAL A 9 7.53 -10.11 -26.34
C VAL A 9 7.39 -11.26 -25.34
N LEU A 10 6.86 -12.39 -25.82
CA LEU A 10 6.70 -13.61 -25.03
C LEU A 10 8.04 -14.33 -24.91
N HIS A 11 8.68 -14.22 -23.74
CA HIS A 11 9.78 -15.11 -23.36
C HIS A 11 9.24 -16.46 -22.83
N PRO A 12 9.91 -17.59 -23.09
CA PRO A 12 9.51 -18.89 -22.55
C PRO A 12 9.64 -18.85 -21.01
N GLY A 13 8.51 -18.99 -20.32
CA GLY A 13 8.40 -18.75 -18.88
C GLY A 13 7.52 -17.55 -18.50
N SER A 14 6.54 -17.18 -19.34
CA SER A 14 5.54 -16.15 -19.05
C SER A 14 4.83 -16.38 -17.70
N PHE A 15 5.41 -15.83 -16.64
CA PHE A 15 4.67 -15.49 -15.45
C PHE A 15 3.75 -14.35 -15.87
N LYS A 16 2.44 -14.62 -15.93
CA LYS A 16 1.46 -13.55 -16.02
C LYS A 16 1.70 -12.65 -14.81
N LEU A 17 2.27 -11.47 -15.03
CA LEU A 17 2.55 -10.48 -13.98
C LEU A 17 1.21 -10.09 -13.37
N LYS A 18 0.90 -10.72 -12.24
CA LYS A 18 -0.26 -10.33 -11.45
C LYS A 18 -0.01 -8.91 -10.93
N THR A 19 -0.90 -7.99 -11.28
CA THR A 19 -0.74 -6.56 -10.97
C THR A 19 -1.25 -6.23 -9.57
N ALA A 20 -0.99 -5.02 -9.09
CA ALA A 20 -1.64 -4.52 -7.89
C ALA A 20 -3.18 -4.48 -8.05
N ALA A 21 -3.69 -4.19 -9.26
CA ALA A 21 -5.13 -4.17 -9.51
C ALA A 21 -5.77 -5.56 -9.31
N GLU A 22 -5.06 -6.63 -9.67
CA GLU A 22 -5.55 -8.00 -9.46
C GLU A 22 -5.59 -8.39 -7.97
N ASP A 23 -4.60 -7.95 -7.19
CA ASP A 23 -4.52 -8.19 -5.74
C ASP A 23 -5.75 -7.63 -5.00
N PHE A 24 -6.27 -6.50 -5.46
CA PHE A 24 -7.41 -5.77 -4.87
C PHE A 24 -8.69 -5.85 -5.71
N SER A 25 -8.82 -6.91 -6.51
CA SER A 25 -10.02 -7.14 -7.36
C SER A 25 -11.27 -7.54 -6.55
N VAL A 26 -11.07 -8.16 -5.38
CA VAL A 26 -12.15 -8.61 -4.48
C VAL A 26 -12.34 -7.67 -3.30
N VAL A 27 -11.24 -7.17 -2.73
CA VAL A 27 -11.24 -6.19 -1.64
C VAL A 27 -10.65 -4.91 -2.20
N PRO A 28 -11.38 -3.78 -2.22
CA PRO A 28 -10.83 -2.53 -2.73
C PRO A 28 -9.61 -2.11 -1.89
N PRO A 29 -8.62 -1.41 -2.47
CA PRO A 29 -7.38 -1.07 -1.76
C PRO A 29 -7.62 -0.12 -0.58
N PHE A 30 -8.68 0.67 -0.63
CA PHE A 30 -9.13 1.54 0.44
C PHE A 30 -10.66 1.65 0.42
N GLU A 31 -11.20 2.21 1.48
CA GLU A 31 -12.61 2.59 1.55
C GLU A 31 -12.78 3.97 2.17
N ILE A 32 -13.91 4.60 1.85
CA ILE A 32 -14.35 5.82 2.52
C ILE A 32 -15.62 5.48 3.28
N ARG A 33 -15.55 5.59 4.60
CA ARG A 33 -16.70 5.42 5.51
C ARG A 33 -17.26 6.82 5.79
N SER A 34 -18.50 7.06 5.40
CA SER A 34 -19.18 8.34 5.63
C SER A 34 -20.65 8.13 6.01
N GLY A 35 -21.19 9.05 6.81
CA GLY A 35 -22.65 9.15 7.01
C GLY A 35 -23.36 9.78 5.81
N ALA A 36 -24.65 10.04 5.95
CA ALA A 36 -25.45 10.72 4.92
C ALA A 36 -24.95 12.14 4.61
N GLU A 37 -24.43 12.84 5.63
CA GLU A 37 -23.92 14.21 5.53
C GLU A 37 -22.65 14.38 6.38
N GLN A 38 -21.68 15.15 5.87
CA GLN A 38 -20.54 15.61 6.66
C GLN A 38 -20.97 16.84 7.48
N ARG A 39 -20.93 16.71 8.81
CA ARG A 39 -21.45 17.75 9.74
C ARG A 39 -20.34 18.53 10.46
N VAL A 40 -19.09 18.10 10.33
CA VAL A 40 -17.93 18.75 10.95
C VAL A 40 -16.78 18.90 9.93
N PRO A 41 -15.89 19.88 10.09
CA PRO A 41 -14.79 20.14 9.16
C PRO A 41 -13.59 19.21 9.40
N PHE A 42 -13.84 17.94 9.72
CA PHE A 42 -12.80 16.95 9.97
C PHE A 42 -12.93 15.78 8.99
N LEU A 43 -11.77 15.30 8.54
CA LEU A 43 -11.59 14.04 7.81
C LEU A 43 -10.58 13.22 8.59
N PHE A 44 -10.94 11.98 8.91
CA PHE A 44 -10.02 11.02 9.52
C PHE A 44 -9.37 10.18 8.42
N ASN A 45 -8.10 9.83 8.60
CA ASN A 45 -7.37 8.94 7.70
C ASN A 45 -6.67 7.87 8.53
N SER A 46 -6.95 6.60 8.23
CA SER A 46 -6.26 5.44 8.81
C SER A 46 -5.46 4.72 7.71
N PRO A 47 -4.22 5.15 7.44
CA PRO A 47 -3.42 4.59 6.36
C PRO A 47 -2.80 3.23 6.70
N HIS A 48 -2.74 2.86 7.99
CA HIS A 48 -1.92 1.74 8.49
C HIS A 48 -2.71 0.63 9.20
N SER A 49 -4.05 0.71 9.25
CA SER A 49 -4.90 -0.36 9.81
C SER A 49 -5.23 -1.49 8.84
N GLY A 50 -4.83 -1.33 7.57
CA GLY A 50 -5.06 -2.34 6.55
C GLY A 50 -4.41 -3.67 6.89
N ARG A 51 -5.21 -4.73 6.74
CA ARG A 51 -4.85 -6.11 7.14
C ARG A 51 -5.26 -7.15 6.09
N TYR A 52 -5.59 -6.71 4.89
CA TYR A 52 -5.79 -7.58 3.74
C TYR A 52 -4.45 -7.78 3.04
N TYR A 53 -3.89 -8.98 3.19
CA TYR A 53 -2.62 -9.38 2.58
C TYR A 53 -2.91 -10.24 1.34
N PRO A 54 -2.71 -9.71 0.12
CA PRO A 54 -2.88 -10.51 -1.09
C PRO A 54 -1.96 -11.73 -1.07
N GLU A 55 -2.46 -12.91 -1.48
CA GLU A 55 -1.65 -14.15 -1.44
C GLU A 55 -0.37 -14.04 -2.27
N ARG A 56 -0.40 -13.27 -3.38
CA ARG A 56 0.80 -12.96 -4.16
C ARG A 56 1.84 -12.21 -3.34
N PHE A 57 1.42 -11.22 -2.57
CA PHE A 57 2.32 -10.46 -1.70
C PHE A 57 2.92 -11.34 -0.61
N LEU A 58 2.10 -12.18 0.05
CA LEU A 58 2.58 -13.12 1.05
C LEU A 58 3.57 -14.15 0.49
N ALA A 59 3.39 -14.58 -0.75
CA ALA A 59 4.32 -15.50 -1.41
C ALA A 59 5.70 -14.86 -1.72
N MET A 60 5.77 -13.53 -1.79
CA MET A 60 7.02 -12.77 -2.00
C MET A 60 7.66 -12.30 -0.68
N ALA A 61 6.87 -12.17 0.38
CA ALA A 61 7.34 -11.72 1.68
C ALA A 61 8.27 -12.77 2.33
N ARG A 62 9.32 -12.29 3.00
CA ARG A 62 10.23 -13.17 3.77
C ARG A 62 9.73 -13.47 5.18
N LEU A 63 8.81 -12.65 5.68
CA LEU A 63 8.20 -12.79 7.00
C LEU A 63 7.02 -13.75 6.95
N ASP A 64 6.83 -14.51 8.02
CA ASP A 64 5.62 -15.30 8.20
C ASP A 64 4.38 -14.42 8.46
N ARG A 65 3.19 -15.05 8.39
CA ARG A 65 1.89 -14.37 8.54
C ARG A 65 1.70 -13.66 9.88
N ASN A 66 2.43 -14.00 10.93
CA ASN A 66 2.33 -13.32 12.23
C ASN A 66 3.35 -12.19 12.34
N ALA A 67 4.58 -12.43 11.90
CA ALA A 67 5.67 -11.46 11.95
C ALA A 67 5.36 -10.22 11.10
N ILE A 68 4.81 -10.40 9.90
CA ILE A 68 4.49 -9.28 9.01
C ILE A 68 3.47 -8.31 9.61
N ARG A 69 2.54 -8.83 10.43
CA ARG A 69 1.49 -8.07 11.10
C ARG A 69 1.99 -7.17 12.22
N ARG A 70 3.24 -7.37 12.69
CA ARG A 70 3.88 -6.43 13.64
C ARG A 70 4.08 -5.05 13.04
N SER A 71 3.99 -4.93 11.72
CA SER A 71 3.99 -3.65 11.03
C SER A 71 2.61 -3.00 10.97
N GLU A 72 1.52 -3.61 11.40
CA GLU A 72 0.18 -2.98 11.40
C GLU A 72 0.08 -1.92 12.51
N ASP A 73 -0.64 -0.83 12.25
CA ASP A 73 -1.24 -0.01 13.30
C ASP A 73 -2.64 -0.60 13.58
N CYS A 74 -2.64 -1.73 14.28
CA CYS A 74 -3.80 -2.60 14.47
C CYS A 74 -5.01 -1.83 15.01
N TYR A 75 -6.15 -1.98 14.31
CA TYR A 75 -7.47 -1.54 14.77
C TYR A 75 -7.61 -0.03 15.05
N VAL A 76 -6.70 0.82 14.52
CA VAL A 76 -6.82 2.28 14.64
C VAL A 76 -8.07 2.80 13.90
N ASP A 77 -8.43 2.19 12.77
CA ASP A 77 -9.67 2.49 12.05
C ASP A 77 -10.92 2.19 12.90
N GLU A 78 -10.90 1.11 13.69
CA GLU A 78 -11.99 0.75 14.61
C GLU A 78 -12.02 1.68 15.84
N LEU A 79 -10.85 1.98 16.42
CA LEU A 79 -10.70 2.90 17.55
C LEU A 79 -11.31 4.27 17.26
N PHE A 80 -11.14 4.78 16.03
CA PHE A 80 -11.69 6.05 15.59
C PHE A 80 -13.01 5.92 14.80
N GLY A 81 -13.56 4.71 14.64
CA GLY A 81 -14.73 4.46 13.79
C GLY A 81 -15.98 5.26 14.19
N GLY A 82 -16.11 5.61 15.48
CA GLY A 82 -17.18 6.47 15.99
C GLY A 82 -17.20 7.89 15.40
N ALA A 83 -16.09 8.36 14.81
CA ALA A 83 -16.01 9.67 14.16
C ALA A 83 -17.02 9.81 13.01
N VAL A 84 -17.31 8.72 12.29
CA VAL A 84 -18.28 8.69 11.18
C VAL A 84 -19.69 9.03 11.68
N ALA A 85 -20.09 8.44 12.82
CA ALA A 85 -21.39 8.71 13.43
C ALA A 85 -21.52 10.16 13.90
N LEU A 86 -20.41 10.81 14.27
CA LEU A 86 -20.34 12.22 14.64
C LEU A 86 -20.33 13.16 13.42
N GLY A 87 -20.25 12.64 12.20
CA GLY A 87 -20.32 13.39 10.96
C GLY A 87 -18.96 13.75 10.35
N ALA A 88 -17.88 13.08 10.79
CA ALA A 88 -16.54 13.18 10.19
C ALA A 88 -16.26 11.93 9.34
N PRO A 89 -16.11 12.04 8.01
CA PRO A 89 -15.75 10.89 7.17
C PRO A 89 -14.40 10.29 7.56
N MET A 90 -14.21 9.01 7.24
CA MET A 90 -12.95 8.29 7.41
C MET A 90 -12.50 7.66 6.10
N LEU A 91 -11.27 7.93 5.69
CA LEU A 91 -10.53 7.18 4.67
C LEU A 91 -9.72 6.09 5.38
N ALA A 92 -9.83 4.84 4.94
CA ALA A 92 -9.08 3.72 5.53
C ALA A 92 -8.45 2.85 4.44
N ALA A 93 -7.16 2.54 4.58
CA ALA A 93 -6.48 1.59 3.71
C ALA A 93 -6.84 0.15 4.12
N ASN A 94 -7.08 -0.72 3.13
CA ASN A 94 -7.28 -2.15 3.36
C ASN A 94 -5.97 -2.93 3.22
N PHE A 95 -5.02 -2.44 2.41
CA PHE A 95 -3.69 -3.01 2.31
C PHE A 95 -2.81 -2.65 3.52
N PRO A 96 -1.92 -3.54 3.95
CA PRO A 96 -0.98 -3.27 5.04
C PRO A 96 0.10 -2.30 4.59
N ARG A 97 0.66 -1.51 5.51
CA ARG A 97 1.82 -0.65 5.20
C ARG A 97 3.05 -1.42 4.74
N ALA A 98 3.14 -2.71 5.11
CA ALA A 98 4.14 -3.65 4.59
C ALA A 98 4.07 -3.83 3.06
N TYR A 99 2.88 -3.69 2.46
CA TYR A 99 2.69 -3.72 1.02
C TYR A 99 3.10 -2.39 0.38
N LEU A 100 2.57 -1.29 0.92
CA LEU A 100 2.87 0.08 0.51
C LEU A 100 2.58 1.02 1.67
N ASP A 101 3.55 1.81 2.11
CA ASP A 101 3.34 2.83 3.15
C ASP A 101 2.91 4.15 2.51
N VAL A 102 1.60 4.40 2.47
CA VAL A 102 1.02 5.65 1.93
C VAL A 102 1.16 6.87 2.85
N ASN A 103 1.79 6.71 4.02
CA ASN A 103 2.16 7.80 4.91
C ASN A 103 3.66 8.15 4.76
N ARG A 104 4.21 7.91 3.56
CA ARG A 104 5.58 8.22 3.14
C ARG A 104 5.59 9.05 1.87
N GLU A 105 6.76 9.64 1.60
CA GLU A 105 6.98 10.35 0.35
C GLU A 105 7.05 9.33 -0.82
N PRO A 106 6.30 9.50 -1.91
CA PRO A 106 6.16 8.48 -2.95
C PRO A 106 7.47 7.88 -3.50
N TRP A 107 8.55 8.66 -3.53
CA TRP A 107 9.83 8.27 -4.11
C TRP A 107 10.93 8.01 -3.07
N GLU A 108 10.55 7.78 -1.81
CA GLU A 108 11.45 7.40 -0.71
C GLU A 108 11.74 5.89 -0.77
N LEU A 109 12.66 5.49 -1.66
CA LEU A 109 12.92 4.09 -2.04
C LEU A 109 14.34 3.63 -1.67
N ASP A 110 14.50 2.37 -1.23
CA ASP A 110 15.81 1.73 -1.07
C ASP A 110 16.29 1.16 -2.41
N PRO A 111 17.37 1.68 -3.03
CA PRO A 111 17.84 1.21 -4.33
C PRO A 111 18.28 -0.26 -4.31
N ARG A 112 18.58 -0.84 -3.14
CA ARG A 112 18.98 -2.25 -3.01
C ARG A 112 17.82 -3.23 -3.15
N MET A 113 16.58 -2.74 -3.22
CA MET A 113 15.37 -3.56 -3.40
C MET A 113 14.99 -3.76 -4.88
N PHE A 114 15.64 -3.05 -5.79
CA PHE A 114 15.33 -3.04 -7.22
C PHE A 114 16.48 -3.66 -8.02
N ALA A 115 16.16 -4.35 -9.12
CA ALA A 115 17.18 -4.92 -10.01
C ALA A 115 17.83 -3.83 -10.86
N GLU A 116 17.01 -2.92 -11.38
CA GLU A 116 17.43 -1.72 -12.11
C GLU A 116 17.66 -0.54 -11.15
N PRO A 117 18.50 0.44 -11.55
CA PRO A 117 18.63 1.68 -10.82
C PRO A 117 17.27 2.38 -10.67
N VAL A 118 16.96 2.81 -9.44
CA VAL A 118 15.81 3.69 -9.21
C VAL A 118 16.02 5.04 -9.91
N PRO A 119 14.93 5.72 -10.34
CA PRO A 119 15.05 7.04 -10.97
C PRO A 119 15.83 8.05 -10.11
N SER A 120 16.55 8.96 -10.77
CA SER A 120 17.43 9.94 -10.10
C SER A 120 16.71 10.91 -9.16
N PHE A 121 15.39 11.08 -9.32
CA PHE A 121 14.56 11.90 -8.43
C PHE A 121 14.15 11.18 -7.14
N CYS A 122 14.43 9.87 -7.00
CA CYS A 122 14.08 9.13 -5.80
C CYS A 122 14.92 9.58 -4.60
N ASN A 123 14.26 9.77 -3.46
CA ASN A 123 14.93 10.08 -2.20
C ASN A 123 15.49 8.79 -1.56
N ILE A 124 16.72 8.45 -1.93
CA ILE A 124 17.40 7.23 -1.47
C ILE A 124 18.22 7.40 -0.18
N ARG A 125 18.28 8.61 0.39
CA ARG A 125 19.22 8.97 1.47
C ARG A 125 18.58 9.21 2.83
N SER A 126 17.27 8.98 2.96
CA SER A 126 16.60 9.23 4.23
C SER A 126 16.97 8.20 5.30
N ALA A 127 16.88 8.60 6.57
CA ALA A 127 17.09 7.70 7.70
C ALA A 127 16.11 6.51 7.67
N ARG A 128 14.91 6.69 7.10
CA ARG A 128 13.90 5.64 6.95
C ARG A 128 14.31 4.61 5.92
N VAL A 129 14.81 5.05 4.76
CA VAL A 129 15.38 4.15 3.73
C VAL A 129 16.53 3.35 4.31
N ALA A 130 17.43 3.99 5.06
CA ALA A 130 18.53 3.31 5.74
C ALA A 130 18.04 2.22 6.72
N GLY A 131 16.93 2.47 7.41
CA GLY A 131 16.25 1.53 8.30
C GLY A 131 15.30 0.52 7.63
N GLY A 132 15.15 0.53 6.30
CA GLY A 132 14.25 -0.36 5.58
C GLY A 132 12.76 0.00 5.66
N LEU A 133 12.43 1.24 6.03
CA LEU A 133 11.06 1.73 6.28
C LEU A 133 10.63 2.84 5.30
N GLY A 134 11.14 2.79 4.07
CA GLY A 134 10.71 3.65 2.97
C GLY A 134 9.29 3.32 2.48
N THR A 135 8.88 3.89 1.36
CA THR A 135 7.53 3.74 0.79
C THR A 135 7.18 2.30 0.45
N VAL A 136 8.18 1.53 0.00
CA VAL A 136 8.11 0.07 -0.06
C VAL A 136 9.04 -0.47 1.04
N PRO A 137 8.51 -0.98 2.15
CA PRO A 137 9.33 -1.46 3.25
C PRO A 137 10.14 -2.73 2.91
N LYS A 138 11.36 -2.80 3.44
CA LYS A 138 12.23 -3.98 3.38
C LYS A 138 12.02 -4.83 4.63
N LEU A 139 10.92 -5.57 4.68
CA LEU A 139 10.49 -6.39 5.82
C LEU A 139 10.85 -7.87 5.65
#